data_AF-A0A397HEY2-F1
#
_entry.id   AF-A0A397HEY2-F1
#
_cell.length_a   1.000
_cell.length_b   1.000
_cell.length_c   1.000
_cell.angle_alpha   90.00
_cell.angle_beta   90.00
_cell.angle_gamma   90.00
#
_symmetry.space_group_name_H-M   'P 1'
#
loop_
_entity.id
_entity.type
_entity.pdbx_description
1 polymer ?
#
loop_
_entity_poly.entity_id
_entity_poly.type
_entity_poly.pdbx_seq_one_letter_code
_entity_poly.pdbx_strand_id
1 'polypeptide(L)'
;MEFCLKYPEYWNRAYTDWGTLDAWDQFFKEKTRNSNLRDSHFCLTKELEILGVKFGPNTNQGKKIAVLLKALKVKKRKLDHENDDGSVCEVEELHVNVGEFPALLKYCQSIKEMQENHIDEVSRFGRHLSILLKWSVIDSKLFEISITPPTILRPALHLHNLKVILEEYPSLQADNILNALIENKKIGIVRTKGWLEWLGLKKQNHDDYFYSIDTFTALSAIMSVLLYNPVQCRGFGSHSSEARVKIQMWSKILSDSFVLNQVRFEPIWELNHLIPGNAQEGSSRSDFAAVILNSKQWKFPFFIVEFGQHGFEVHKDFAVVVCEAVFELNKILSRAQGLLPAEIIQIRIYVGLINDTSINMGVIRPIFNNDKTAVLFAYDRDIVSYNIQTVCQQDNVKNVLDLIVYFRQIVCRDGLVIKDFLEKSATHYNQSILKAIPKLPNIVEKSREEVTKITPRKKRVKYIYQWN
;
A
#
# COMPACT_ATOMS: atom_id res chain seq x y z
N MET A 1 -27.16 -31.86 -18.43
CA MET A 1 -26.02 -31.19 -19.10
C MET A 1 -25.13 -32.28 -19.66
N GLU A 2 -25.12 -32.49 -20.97
CA GLU A 2 -24.13 -33.38 -21.59
C GLU A 2 -22.76 -32.72 -21.49
N PHE A 3 -21.81 -33.42 -20.87
CA PHE A 3 -20.43 -32.96 -20.80
C PHE A 3 -19.77 -33.16 -22.16
N CYS A 4 -19.57 -32.09 -22.91
CA CYS A 4 -18.98 -32.16 -24.25
C CYS A 4 -17.44 -32.10 -24.16
N LEU A 5 -16.78 -33.21 -24.50
CA LEU A 5 -15.32 -33.23 -24.70
C LEU A 5 -14.98 -32.46 -25.98
N LYS A 6 -13.86 -31.75 -26.00
CA LYS A 6 -13.44 -30.97 -27.17
C LYS A 6 -12.81 -31.87 -28.25
N TYR A 7 -12.13 -32.93 -27.83
CA TYR A 7 -11.55 -33.95 -28.70
C TYR A 7 -12.03 -35.36 -28.31
N PRO A 8 -13.34 -35.65 -28.47
CA PRO A 8 -13.89 -36.95 -28.10
C PRO A 8 -13.21 -38.11 -28.85
N GLU A 9 -12.71 -37.87 -30.06
CA GLU A 9 -12.00 -38.88 -30.85
C GLU A 9 -10.71 -39.41 -30.19
N TYR A 10 -10.07 -38.63 -29.30
CA TYR A 10 -8.89 -39.10 -28.56
C TYR A 10 -9.27 -40.06 -27.42
N TRP A 11 -10.49 -39.90 -26.87
CA TRP A 11 -10.95 -40.62 -25.69
C TRP A 11 -11.87 -41.79 -26.02
N ASN A 12 -12.45 -41.80 -27.22
CA ASN A 12 -13.27 -42.88 -27.77
C ASN A 12 -12.43 -44.11 -28.17
N ARG A 13 -11.64 -44.61 -27.22
CA ARG A 13 -10.82 -45.82 -27.30
C ARG A 13 -10.69 -46.44 -25.90
N ALA A 14 -10.20 -47.68 -25.82
CA ALA A 14 -10.01 -48.32 -24.53
C ALA A 14 -9.06 -47.49 -23.64
N TYR A 15 -9.33 -47.45 -22.33
CA TYR A 15 -8.54 -46.64 -21.40
C TYR A 15 -7.07 -47.10 -21.27
N THR A 16 -6.80 -48.35 -21.65
CA THR A 16 -5.46 -48.92 -21.81
C THR A 16 -4.67 -48.20 -22.90
N ASP A 17 -5.38 -47.67 -23.90
CA ASP A 17 -4.83 -47.00 -25.08
C ASP A 17 -4.81 -45.47 -24.90
N TRP A 18 -5.31 -44.96 -23.77
CA TRP A 18 -5.06 -43.57 -23.38
C TRP A 18 -3.56 -43.44 -23.13
N GLY A 19 -2.86 -42.91 -24.14
CA GLY A 19 -1.40 -42.86 -24.21
C GLY A 19 -0.77 -42.02 -23.09
N THR A 20 0.51 -41.74 -23.22
CA THR A 20 1.22 -40.83 -22.30
C THR A 20 0.86 -39.37 -22.58
N LEU A 21 1.37 -38.47 -21.73
CA LEU A 21 1.29 -37.03 -21.98
C LEU A 21 1.87 -36.64 -23.36
N ASP A 22 2.93 -37.30 -23.81
CA ASP A 22 3.54 -37.04 -25.12
C ASP A 22 2.66 -37.50 -26.28
N ALA A 23 1.91 -38.59 -26.10
CA ALA A 23 0.93 -39.05 -27.09
C ALA A 23 -0.23 -38.06 -27.25
N TRP A 24 -0.63 -37.39 -26.17
CA TRP A 24 -1.59 -36.28 -26.25
C TRP A 24 -0.97 -35.07 -26.94
N ASP A 25 0.25 -34.68 -26.56
CA ASP A 25 0.94 -33.53 -27.16
C ASP A 25 1.08 -33.69 -28.68
N GLN A 26 1.38 -34.92 -29.15
CA GLN A 26 1.43 -35.27 -30.57
C GLN A 26 0.06 -35.16 -31.25
N PHE A 27 -0.97 -35.80 -30.70
CA PHE A 27 -2.33 -35.73 -31.22
C PHE A 27 -2.84 -34.28 -31.33
N PHE A 28 -2.59 -33.48 -30.29
CA PHE A 28 -3.04 -32.09 -30.23
C PHE A 28 -2.35 -31.22 -31.29
N LYS A 29 -1.04 -31.41 -31.50
CA LYS A 29 -0.27 -30.72 -32.55
C LYS A 29 -0.76 -31.06 -33.95
N GLU A 30 -1.10 -32.32 -34.20
CA GLU A 30 -1.65 -32.76 -35.49
C GLU A 30 -3.02 -32.12 -35.76
N LYS A 31 -3.84 -31.92 -34.71
CA LYS A 31 -5.17 -31.32 -34.80
C LYS A 31 -5.19 -29.79 -34.85
N THR A 32 -4.20 -29.13 -34.26
CA THR A 32 -4.15 -27.67 -34.17
C THR A 32 -2.81 -27.14 -34.69
N ARG A 33 -2.79 -26.69 -35.95
CA ARG A 33 -1.60 -26.04 -36.54
C ARG A 33 -1.24 -24.78 -35.74
N ASN A 34 0.04 -24.61 -35.42
CA ASN A 34 0.62 -23.50 -34.63
C ASN A 34 0.27 -23.48 -33.13
N SER A 35 -0.19 -24.59 -32.54
CA SER A 35 -0.40 -24.66 -31.08
C SER A 35 0.89 -24.88 -30.31
N ASN A 36 0.96 -24.28 -29.12
CA ASN A 36 2.09 -24.47 -28.20
C ASN A 36 1.75 -25.54 -27.14
N LEU A 37 2.77 -26.02 -26.41
CA LEU A 37 2.61 -27.04 -25.37
C LEU A 37 1.68 -26.60 -24.23
N ARG A 38 1.63 -25.28 -23.93
CA ARG A 38 0.77 -24.73 -22.89
C ARG A 38 -0.70 -24.89 -23.25
N ASP A 39 -1.07 -24.65 -24.50
CA ASP A 39 -2.44 -24.83 -25.00
C ASP A 39 -2.84 -26.31 -24.99
N SER A 40 -1.90 -27.19 -25.36
CA SER A 40 -2.10 -28.63 -25.30
C SER A 40 -2.36 -29.12 -23.87
N HIS A 41 -1.56 -28.67 -22.89
CA HIS A 41 -1.67 -29.08 -21.49
C HIS A 41 -2.89 -28.47 -20.80
N PHE A 42 -3.26 -27.23 -21.15
CA PHE A 42 -4.49 -26.60 -20.69
C PHE A 42 -5.72 -27.39 -21.17
N CYS A 43 -5.74 -27.74 -22.47
CA CYS A 43 -6.83 -28.53 -23.04
C CYS A 43 -6.91 -29.92 -22.41
N LEU A 44 -5.77 -30.60 -22.24
CA LEU A 44 -5.72 -31.92 -21.59
C LEU A 44 -6.26 -31.86 -20.16
N THR A 45 -5.92 -30.81 -19.41
CA THR A 45 -6.40 -30.64 -18.03
C THR A 45 -7.92 -30.56 -17.99
N LYS A 46 -8.53 -29.78 -18.89
CA LYS A 46 -9.99 -29.64 -18.99
C LYS A 46 -10.68 -30.94 -19.42
N GLU A 47 -10.10 -31.66 -20.37
CA GLU A 47 -10.59 -32.97 -20.83
C GLU A 47 -10.55 -33.99 -19.68
N LEU A 48 -9.43 -34.05 -18.93
CA LEU A 48 -9.25 -34.97 -17.80
C LEU A 48 -10.15 -34.65 -16.60
N GLU A 49 -10.43 -33.36 -16.34
CA GLU A 49 -11.40 -32.94 -15.32
C GLU A 49 -12.81 -33.45 -15.67
N ILE A 50 -13.23 -33.30 -16.93
CA ILE A 50 -14.53 -33.79 -17.42
C ILE A 50 -14.62 -35.31 -17.33
N LEU A 51 -13.57 -36.02 -17.78
CA LEU A 51 -13.51 -37.48 -17.69
C LEU A 51 -13.46 -37.97 -16.23
N GLY A 52 -12.80 -37.21 -15.34
CA GLY A 52 -12.73 -37.51 -13.92
C GLY A 52 -14.10 -37.49 -13.24
N VAL A 53 -14.93 -36.51 -13.59
CA VAL A 53 -16.34 -36.43 -13.15
C VAL A 53 -17.15 -37.61 -13.70
N LYS A 54 -16.89 -38.02 -14.95
CA LYS A 54 -17.62 -39.12 -15.62
C LYS A 54 -17.30 -40.51 -15.05
N PHE A 55 -16.03 -40.79 -14.74
CA PHE A 55 -15.58 -42.15 -14.39
C PHE A 55 -15.33 -42.37 -12.89
N GLY A 56 -15.21 -41.32 -12.07
CA GLY A 56 -14.97 -41.42 -10.63
C GLY A 56 -13.57 -41.94 -10.26
N PRO A 57 -13.09 -41.70 -9.02
CA PRO A 57 -11.69 -41.96 -8.64
C PRO A 57 -11.33 -43.44 -8.47
N ASN A 58 -12.31 -44.31 -8.24
CA ASN A 58 -12.08 -45.73 -7.90
C ASN A 58 -12.11 -46.67 -9.11
N THR A 59 -12.32 -46.16 -10.32
CA THR A 59 -12.30 -46.94 -11.55
C THR A 59 -10.89 -47.02 -12.17
N ASN A 60 -10.66 -47.98 -13.05
CA ASN A 60 -9.39 -48.08 -13.77
C ASN A 60 -9.14 -46.85 -14.66
N GLN A 61 -10.21 -46.28 -15.23
CA GLN A 61 -10.20 -45.00 -15.94
C GLN A 61 -9.82 -43.85 -15.00
N GLY A 62 -10.43 -43.75 -13.82
CA GLY A 62 -10.10 -42.74 -12.80
C GLY A 62 -8.63 -42.79 -12.37
N LYS A 63 -8.09 -44.00 -12.16
CA LYS A 63 -6.67 -44.20 -11.85
C LYS A 63 -5.75 -43.72 -12.98
N LYS A 64 -6.09 -44.03 -14.24
CA LYS A 64 -5.34 -43.58 -15.42
C LYS A 64 -5.37 -42.05 -15.58
N ILE A 65 -6.53 -41.42 -15.33
CA ILE A 65 -6.70 -39.96 -15.32
C ILE A 65 -5.81 -39.32 -14.25
N ALA A 66 -5.79 -39.88 -13.04
CA ALA A 66 -4.94 -39.39 -11.95
C ALA A 66 -3.45 -39.46 -12.30
N VAL A 67 -3.01 -40.51 -13.00
CA VAL A 67 -1.63 -40.65 -13.49
C VAL A 67 -1.29 -39.56 -14.50
N LEU A 68 -2.17 -39.28 -15.47
CA LEU A 68 -1.96 -38.23 -16.47
C LEU A 68 -1.95 -36.83 -15.84
N LEU A 69 -2.85 -36.55 -14.90
CA LEU A 69 -2.85 -35.30 -14.13
C LEU A 69 -1.58 -35.13 -13.29
N LYS A 70 -1.05 -36.22 -12.72
CA LYS A 70 0.23 -36.20 -11.99
C LYS A 70 1.41 -35.91 -12.92
N ALA A 71 1.45 -36.54 -14.09
CA ALA A 71 2.47 -36.30 -15.10
C ALA A 71 2.46 -34.84 -15.60
N LEU A 72 1.26 -34.28 -15.85
CA LEU A 72 1.07 -32.86 -16.17
C LEU A 72 1.64 -31.94 -15.08
N LYS A 73 1.35 -32.21 -13.81
CA LYS A 73 1.87 -31.41 -12.68
C LYS A 73 3.40 -31.42 -12.62
N VAL A 74 4.03 -32.56 -12.92
CA VAL A 74 5.50 -32.68 -12.94
C VAL A 74 6.11 -31.93 -14.14
N LYS A 75 5.52 -32.05 -15.33
CA LYS A 75 6.01 -31.39 -16.56
C LYS A 75 5.82 -29.87 -16.49
N LYS A 76 4.73 -29.39 -15.90
CA LYS A 76 4.50 -27.97 -15.62
C LYS A 76 5.59 -27.38 -14.71
N ARG A 77 5.95 -28.07 -13.62
CA ARG A 77 7.04 -27.65 -12.73
C ARG A 77 8.42 -27.60 -13.42
N LYS A 78 8.67 -28.49 -14.39
CA LYS A 78 9.91 -28.45 -15.20
C LYS A 78 9.92 -27.30 -16.20
N LEU A 79 8.80 -27.03 -16.87
CA LEU A 79 8.62 -25.86 -17.74
C LEU A 79 8.73 -24.54 -16.97
N ASP A 80 8.29 -24.50 -15.72
CA ASP A 80 8.44 -23.32 -14.86
C ASP A 80 9.91 -23.11 -14.44
N HIS A 81 10.70 -24.19 -14.30
CA HIS A 81 12.14 -24.11 -14.01
C HIS A 81 13.01 -23.81 -15.24
N GLU A 82 12.68 -24.32 -16.43
CA GLU A 82 13.42 -24.03 -17.67
C GLU A 82 13.09 -22.64 -18.26
N ASN A 83 11.91 -22.08 -17.97
CA ASN A 83 11.57 -20.70 -18.34
C ASN A 83 12.23 -19.64 -17.44
N ASP A 84 12.77 -20.01 -16.27
CA ASP A 84 13.47 -19.08 -15.38
C ASP A 84 14.89 -18.74 -15.87
N ASP A 85 15.48 -19.58 -16.74
CA ASP A 85 16.86 -19.42 -17.22
C ASP A 85 16.99 -19.12 -18.74
N GLY A 86 15.91 -19.04 -19.52
CA GLY A 86 16.04 -19.00 -20.98
C GLY A 86 14.93 -18.44 -21.88
N SER A 87 13.92 -17.71 -21.38
CA SER A 87 12.77 -17.32 -22.21
C SER A 87 12.41 -15.84 -22.08
N VAL A 88 12.76 -15.06 -23.12
CA VAL A 88 12.33 -13.68 -23.44
C VAL A 88 12.03 -12.80 -22.22
N CYS A 89 13.04 -12.14 -21.66
CA CYS A 89 12.81 -11.01 -20.75
C CYS A 89 11.95 -9.97 -21.48
N GLU A 90 10.68 -9.80 -21.07
CA GLU A 90 9.90 -8.62 -21.44
C GLU A 90 10.77 -7.38 -21.17
N VAL A 91 11.09 -6.65 -22.23
CA VAL A 91 11.80 -5.37 -22.12
C VAL A 91 10.75 -4.31 -21.91
N GLU A 92 10.85 -3.62 -20.79
CA GLU A 92 9.97 -2.49 -20.48
C GLU A 92 10.73 -1.19 -20.72
N GLU A 93 10.18 -0.34 -21.58
CA GLU A 93 10.78 0.96 -21.89
C GLU A 93 10.30 2.01 -20.89
N LEU A 94 11.24 2.68 -20.24
CA LEU A 94 10.96 3.73 -19.26
C LEU A 94 11.53 5.05 -19.76
N HIS A 95 10.66 5.96 -20.15
CA HIS A 95 11.04 7.31 -20.58
C HIS A 95 11.35 8.18 -19.35
N VAL A 96 12.55 8.76 -19.32
CA VAL A 96 13.05 9.55 -18.20
C VAL A 96 13.51 10.91 -18.72
N ASN A 97 12.91 11.98 -18.19
CA ASN A 97 13.22 13.34 -18.60
C ASN A 97 14.44 13.89 -17.84
N VAL A 98 15.63 13.51 -18.30
CA VAL A 98 16.90 13.98 -17.75
C VAL A 98 17.21 15.41 -18.16
N GLY A 99 16.58 15.94 -19.22
CA GLY A 99 16.67 17.35 -19.61
C GLY A 99 16.15 18.28 -18.52
N GLU A 100 14.97 17.97 -17.97
CA GLU A 100 14.38 18.76 -16.87
C GLU A 100 15.00 18.43 -15.50
N PHE A 101 15.44 17.19 -15.28
CA PHE A 101 16.04 16.74 -14.02
C PHE A 101 17.32 15.92 -14.26
N PRO A 102 18.50 16.57 -14.42
CA PRO A 102 19.75 15.88 -14.73
C PRO A 102 20.17 14.82 -13.70
N ALA A 103 19.83 15.02 -12.43
CA ALA A 103 20.11 14.07 -11.35
C ALA A 103 19.40 12.71 -11.53
N LEU A 104 18.34 12.63 -12.36
CA LEU A 104 17.70 11.37 -12.71
C LEU A 104 18.66 10.39 -13.40
N LEU A 105 19.71 10.87 -14.07
CA LEU A 105 20.69 10.00 -14.70
C LEU A 105 21.40 9.11 -13.67
N LYS A 106 21.93 9.72 -12.60
CA LYS A 106 22.57 9.01 -11.48
C LYS A 106 21.58 8.10 -10.77
N TYR A 107 20.36 8.59 -10.54
CA TYR A 107 19.29 7.81 -9.92
C TYR A 107 18.93 6.54 -10.72
N CYS A 108 18.80 6.64 -12.05
CA CYS A 108 18.53 5.49 -12.92
C CYS A 108 19.67 4.46 -12.92
N GLN A 109 20.93 4.93 -12.87
CA GLN A 109 22.10 4.06 -12.73
C GLN A 109 22.04 3.28 -11.42
N SER A 110 21.78 3.94 -10.30
CA SER A 110 21.65 3.28 -9.00
C SER A 110 20.51 2.26 -8.98
N ILE A 111 19.35 2.58 -9.55
CA ILE A 111 18.24 1.61 -9.66
C ILE A 111 18.68 0.38 -10.47
N LYS A 112 19.37 0.58 -11.59
CA LYS A 112 19.85 -0.52 -12.44
C LYS A 112 20.81 -1.43 -11.68
N GLU A 113 21.78 -0.86 -10.98
CA GLU A 113 22.72 -1.61 -10.14
C GLU A 113 21.99 -2.40 -9.03
N MET A 114 20.98 -1.80 -8.40
CA MET A 114 20.16 -2.48 -7.40
C MET A 114 19.39 -3.66 -8.00
N GLN A 115 18.80 -3.51 -9.20
CA GLN A 115 18.08 -4.59 -9.88
C GLN A 115 18.99 -5.77 -10.24
N GLU A 116 20.25 -5.51 -10.56
CA GLU A 116 21.28 -6.51 -10.89
C GLU A 116 21.97 -7.09 -9.65
N ASN A 117 21.62 -6.61 -8.45
CA ASN A 117 22.21 -7.06 -7.20
C ASN A 117 21.84 -8.52 -6.88
N HIS A 118 22.79 -9.25 -6.29
CA HIS A 118 22.62 -10.66 -5.89
C HIS A 118 21.73 -10.82 -4.63
N ILE A 119 21.55 -9.75 -3.86
CA ILE A 119 20.64 -9.73 -2.70
C ILE A 119 19.22 -9.51 -3.21
N ASP A 120 18.38 -10.52 -3.05
CA ASP A 120 16.99 -10.53 -3.52
C ASP A 120 16.18 -9.32 -3.05
N GLU A 121 16.32 -8.92 -1.79
CA GLU A 121 15.62 -7.76 -1.21
C GLU A 121 16.00 -6.45 -1.90
N VAL A 122 17.30 -6.24 -2.15
CA VAL A 122 17.83 -5.07 -2.86
C VAL A 122 17.34 -5.07 -4.31
N SER A 123 17.37 -6.24 -4.96
CA SER A 123 16.90 -6.42 -6.33
C SER A 123 15.40 -6.17 -6.47
N ARG A 124 14.58 -6.66 -5.53
CA ARG A 124 13.14 -6.36 -5.46
C ARG A 124 12.89 -4.88 -5.25
N PHE A 125 13.61 -4.27 -4.31
CA PHE A 125 13.47 -2.86 -4.03
C PHE A 125 13.83 -1.99 -5.24
N GLY A 126 14.90 -2.31 -5.98
CA GLY A 126 15.24 -1.67 -7.25
C GLY A 126 14.14 -1.80 -8.33
N ARG A 127 13.41 -2.94 -8.36
CA ARG A 127 12.25 -3.08 -9.25
C ARG A 127 11.07 -2.20 -8.82
N HIS A 128 10.80 -2.09 -7.52
CA HIS A 128 9.78 -1.17 -7.02
C HIS A 128 10.12 0.29 -7.36
N LEU A 129 11.38 0.70 -7.18
CA LEU A 129 11.82 2.05 -7.55
C LEU A 129 11.63 2.36 -9.03
N SER A 130 11.79 1.36 -9.92
CA SER A 130 11.50 1.53 -11.34
C SER A 130 10.00 1.68 -11.63
N ILE A 131 9.13 1.00 -10.86
CA ILE A 131 7.67 1.22 -10.92
C ILE A 131 7.35 2.65 -10.48
N LEU A 132 7.89 3.09 -9.34
CA LEU A 132 7.71 4.44 -8.82
C LEU A 132 8.14 5.51 -9.83
N LEU A 133 9.27 5.29 -10.51
CA LEU A 133 9.78 6.23 -11.51
C LEU A 133 8.84 6.37 -12.73
N LYS A 134 8.09 5.33 -13.12
CA LYS A 134 7.03 5.45 -14.15
C LYS A 134 5.92 6.41 -13.73
N TRP A 135 5.66 6.47 -12.44
CA TRP A 135 4.70 7.40 -11.84
C TRP A 135 5.33 8.77 -11.53
N SER A 136 6.53 9.06 -12.07
CA SER A 136 7.29 10.27 -11.80
C SER A 136 7.64 10.45 -10.31
N VAL A 137 7.82 9.33 -9.61
CA VAL A 137 8.16 9.29 -8.18
C VAL A 137 9.61 8.86 -8.00
N ILE A 138 10.34 9.60 -7.17
CA ILE A 138 11.71 9.28 -6.76
C ILE A 138 11.77 9.02 -5.25
N ASP A 139 12.62 8.09 -4.82
CA ASP A 139 12.94 7.90 -3.40
C ASP A 139 13.91 8.98 -2.96
N SER A 140 13.50 9.77 -1.97
CA SER A 140 14.27 10.95 -1.54
C SER A 140 15.65 10.61 -0.99
N LYS A 141 15.82 9.46 -0.33
CA LYS A 141 17.12 9.04 0.23
C LYS A 141 18.09 8.75 -0.91
N LEU A 142 17.63 7.99 -1.91
CA LEU A 142 18.46 7.64 -3.07
C LEU A 142 18.70 8.82 -4.01
N PHE A 143 17.77 9.78 -4.06
CA PHE A 143 17.92 11.02 -4.84
C PHE A 143 18.66 12.14 -4.06
N GLU A 144 19.20 11.85 -2.88
CA GLU A 144 19.98 12.78 -2.04
C GLU A 144 19.23 14.07 -1.67
N ILE A 145 17.89 14.00 -1.50
CA ILE A 145 17.07 15.10 -1.03
C ILE A 145 16.98 15.06 0.49
N SER A 146 17.17 16.20 1.15
CA SER A 146 17.05 16.32 2.60
C SER A 146 15.66 15.90 3.09
N ILE A 147 15.62 14.98 4.04
CA ILE A 147 14.41 14.56 4.76
C ILE A 147 14.53 15.06 6.19
N THR A 148 13.55 15.81 6.67
CA THR A 148 13.47 16.23 8.07
C THR A 148 12.37 15.45 8.75
N PRO A 149 12.68 14.55 9.70
CA PRO A 149 11.66 13.85 10.46
C PRO A 149 10.77 14.87 11.21
N PRO A 150 9.45 14.64 11.22
CA PRO A 150 8.54 15.53 11.92
C PRO A 150 8.75 15.44 13.43
N THR A 151 8.80 16.58 14.10
CA THR A 151 8.81 16.64 15.56
C THR A 151 7.38 16.75 16.07
N ILE A 152 6.94 15.78 16.86
CA ILE A 152 5.63 15.81 17.52
C ILE A 152 5.76 16.40 18.93
N LEU A 153 4.70 17.07 19.36
CA LEU A 153 4.54 17.51 20.74
C LEU A 153 4.21 16.31 21.62
N ARG A 154 4.46 16.44 22.93
CA ARG A 154 4.17 15.35 23.86
C ARG A 154 2.66 15.24 24.09
N PRO A 155 2.05 14.05 24.06
CA PRO A 155 0.62 13.92 24.29
C PRO A 155 0.24 14.36 25.71
N ALA A 156 -0.91 15.02 25.85
CA ALA A 156 -1.50 15.37 27.13
C ALA A 156 -2.99 15.00 27.17
N LEU A 157 -3.44 14.53 28.33
CA LEU A 157 -4.77 13.95 28.52
C LEU A 157 -5.59 14.69 29.59
N HIS A 158 -6.91 14.70 29.40
CA HIS A 158 -7.88 15.04 30.45
C HIS A 158 -8.14 13.83 31.34
N LEU A 159 -7.30 13.64 32.36
CA LEU A 159 -7.28 12.41 33.14
C LEU A 159 -8.54 12.15 33.98
N HIS A 160 -9.22 13.19 34.47
CA HIS A 160 -10.36 13.00 35.38
C HIS A 160 -11.44 12.11 34.76
N ASN A 161 -11.91 12.47 33.56
CA ASN A 161 -12.94 11.69 32.86
C ASN A 161 -12.41 10.35 32.36
N LEU A 162 -11.13 10.31 31.94
CA LEU A 162 -10.52 9.11 31.39
C LEU A 162 -10.37 8.01 32.46
N LYS A 163 -9.91 8.37 33.67
CA LYS A 163 -9.72 7.42 34.78
C LYS A 163 -11.05 6.82 35.25
N VAL A 164 -12.09 7.64 35.38
CA VAL A 164 -13.44 7.18 35.78
C VAL A 164 -13.95 6.05 34.87
N ILE A 165 -13.74 6.16 33.56
CA ILE A 165 -14.18 5.13 32.61
C ILE A 165 -13.25 3.90 32.65
N LEU A 166 -11.95 4.11 32.82
CA LEU A 166 -10.97 3.01 32.89
C LEU A 166 -11.08 2.18 34.18
N GLU A 167 -11.62 2.75 35.26
CA GLU A 167 -11.92 2.04 36.50
C GLU A 167 -12.96 0.91 36.32
N GLU A 168 -13.79 0.97 35.28
CA GLU A 168 -14.70 -0.12 34.89
C GLU A 168 -13.95 -1.37 34.36
N TYR A 169 -12.65 -1.24 34.08
CA TYR A 169 -11.80 -2.31 33.52
C TYR A 169 -10.52 -2.55 34.37
N PRO A 170 -10.66 -2.98 35.64
CA PRO A 170 -9.54 -3.07 36.57
C PRO A 170 -8.44 -4.05 36.15
N SER A 171 -8.78 -5.08 35.36
CA SER A 171 -7.82 -6.06 34.84
C SER A 171 -6.78 -5.46 33.88
N LEU A 172 -7.06 -4.30 33.28
CA LEU A 172 -6.16 -3.63 32.35
C LEU A 172 -5.07 -2.81 33.03
N GLN A 173 -5.19 -2.56 34.34
CA GLN A 173 -4.26 -1.73 35.11
C GLN A 173 -3.96 -0.36 34.47
N ALA A 174 -4.92 0.18 33.71
CA ALA A 174 -4.72 1.37 32.89
C ALA A 174 -4.35 2.60 33.72
N ASP A 175 -4.87 2.72 34.95
CA ASP A 175 -4.50 3.82 35.85
C ASP A 175 -3.02 3.78 36.24
N ASN A 176 -2.49 2.60 36.60
CA ASN A 176 -1.07 2.41 36.92
C ASN A 176 -0.18 2.77 35.73
N ILE A 177 -0.58 2.35 34.52
CA ILE A 177 0.14 2.67 33.28
C ILE A 177 0.17 4.19 33.05
N LEU A 178 -0.97 4.87 33.18
CA LEU A 178 -1.05 6.32 32.98
C LEU A 178 -0.26 7.09 34.02
N ASN A 179 -0.34 6.70 35.30
CA ASN A 179 0.44 7.32 36.38
C ASN A 179 1.94 7.18 36.12
N ALA A 180 2.41 5.99 35.75
CA ALA A 180 3.81 5.76 35.40
C ALA A 180 4.27 6.61 34.20
N LEU A 181 3.43 6.75 33.16
CA LEU A 181 3.74 7.60 32.01
C LEU A 181 3.83 9.09 32.37
N ILE A 182 3.01 9.56 33.31
CA ILE A 182 3.04 10.95 33.81
C ILE A 182 4.29 11.18 34.65
N GLU A 183 4.58 10.29 35.60
CA GLU A 183 5.76 10.36 36.48
C GLU A 183 7.05 10.38 35.67
N ASN A 184 7.12 9.54 34.63
CA ASN A 184 8.23 9.49 33.67
C ASN A 184 8.23 10.64 32.64
N LYS A 185 7.33 11.62 32.80
CA LYS A 185 7.16 12.78 31.91
C LYS A 185 6.97 12.37 30.44
N LYS A 186 6.41 11.19 30.16
CA LYS A 186 6.10 10.71 28.80
C LYS A 186 4.79 11.27 28.27
N ILE A 187 3.84 11.56 29.17
CA ILE A 187 2.59 12.25 28.84
C ILE A 187 2.34 13.40 29.82
N GLY A 188 1.59 14.41 29.38
CA GLY A 188 1.17 15.56 30.18
C GLY A 188 -0.26 15.46 30.71
N ILE A 189 -0.62 16.40 31.57
CA ILE A 189 -1.98 16.55 32.11
C ILE A 189 -2.56 17.85 31.57
N VAL A 190 -3.70 17.78 30.89
CA VAL A 190 -4.41 18.99 30.44
C VAL A 190 -5.13 19.61 31.65
N ARG A 191 -4.59 20.72 32.14
CA ARG A 191 -5.28 21.60 33.08
C ARG A 191 -6.12 22.57 32.26
N THR A 192 -7.43 22.60 32.51
CA THR A 192 -8.43 23.35 31.72
C THR A 192 -7.97 24.79 31.42
N LYS A 193 -7.59 25.05 30.15
CA LYS A 193 -7.47 26.38 29.53
C LYS A 193 -7.92 26.32 28.05
N GLY A 194 -8.26 27.48 27.52
CA GLY A 194 -9.23 27.68 26.42
C GLY A 194 -8.90 27.03 25.07
N TRP A 195 -9.97 26.74 24.33
CA TRP A 195 -10.05 25.96 23.08
C TRP A 195 -9.16 26.39 21.90
N LEU A 196 -8.60 27.61 21.87
CA LEU A 196 -7.63 28.02 20.84
C LEU A 196 -6.23 27.44 21.10
N GLU A 197 -5.91 27.12 22.35
CA GLU A 197 -4.68 26.41 22.74
C GLU A 197 -4.78 24.91 22.39
N TRP A 198 -6.01 24.38 22.29
CA TRP A 198 -6.33 22.98 22.00
C TRP A 198 -5.97 22.54 20.55
N LEU A 199 -5.98 23.46 19.58
CA LEU A 199 -5.58 23.19 18.19
C LEU A 199 -4.09 23.46 17.90
N GLY A 200 -3.30 23.86 18.91
CA GLY A 200 -1.89 24.23 18.71
C GLY A 200 -1.67 25.53 17.91
N LEU A 201 -2.71 26.36 17.74
CA LEU A 201 -2.70 27.58 16.92
C LEU A 201 -2.24 28.85 17.66
N LYS A 202 -1.96 28.76 18.97
CA LYS A 202 -1.27 29.81 19.76
C LYS A 202 0.04 29.28 20.31
N LYS A 203 1.11 30.07 20.18
CA LYS A 203 2.37 29.85 20.91
C LYS A 203 2.09 29.87 22.41
N GLN A 204 2.20 28.71 23.05
CA GLN A 204 2.24 28.59 24.50
C GLN A 204 3.49 29.29 25.05
N ASN A 205 3.36 29.89 26.24
CA ASN A 205 4.51 30.35 27.01
C ASN A 205 5.41 29.15 27.35
N HIS A 206 6.71 29.43 27.40
CA HIS A 206 7.85 28.56 27.10
C HIS A 206 8.06 27.24 27.87
N ASP A 207 7.20 26.83 28.80
CA ASP A 207 7.60 25.81 29.79
C ASP A 207 6.90 24.44 29.73
N ASP A 208 5.99 24.16 28.78
CA ASP A 208 5.44 22.80 28.64
C ASP A 208 4.77 22.54 27.26
N TYR A 209 5.54 22.05 26.29
CA TYR A 209 5.13 21.76 24.91
C TYR A 209 4.29 20.47 24.79
N PHE A 210 2.97 20.57 24.97
CA PHE A 210 2.04 19.42 24.88
C PHE A 210 1.02 19.53 23.74
N TYR A 211 0.57 18.38 23.22
CA TYR A 211 -0.61 18.25 22.36
C TYR A 211 -1.77 17.61 23.12
N SER A 212 -2.89 18.31 23.23
CA SER A 212 -4.07 17.80 23.93
C SER A 212 -4.83 16.78 23.07
N ILE A 213 -5.10 15.61 23.62
CA ILE A 213 -5.99 14.60 23.02
C ILE A 213 -7.32 14.62 23.77
N ASP A 214 -8.45 14.67 23.06
CA ASP A 214 -9.76 14.60 23.69
C ASP A 214 -9.99 13.22 24.34
N THR A 215 -10.82 13.20 25.39
CA THR A 215 -11.06 12.00 26.19
C THR A 215 -11.58 10.84 25.37
N PHE A 216 -12.46 11.08 24.39
CA PHE A 216 -13.06 10.01 23.58
C PHE A 216 -12.00 9.30 22.75
N THR A 217 -11.18 10.07 22.03
CA THR A 217 -10.11 9.52 21.18
C THR A 217 -9.03 8.84 22.02
N ALA A 218 -8.62 9.47 23.13
CA ALA A 218 -7.65 8.88 24.04
C ALA A 218 -8.14 7.55 24.62
N LEU A 219 -9.38 7.50 25.08
CA LEU A 219 -10.00 6.28 25.60
C LEU A 219 -10.06 5.20 24.51
N SER A 220 -10.54 5.53 23.31
CA SER A 220 -10.64 4.59 22.20
C SER A 220 -9.29 4.01 21.80
N ALA A 221 -8.25 4.84 21.73
CA ALA A 221 -6.88 4.43 21.42
C ALA A 221 -6.29 3.52 22.52
N ILE A 222 -6.39 3.93 23.79
CA ILE A 222 -5.89 3.16 24.93
C ILE A 222 -6.59 1.80 25.01
N MET A 223 -7.92 1.79 24.91
CA MET A 223 -8.71 0.55 24.97
C MET A 223 -8.40 -0.37 23.79
N SER A 224 -8.24 0.17 22.58
CA SER A 224 -7.87 -0.62 21.39
C SER A 224 -6.57 -1.40 21.60
N VAL A 225 -5.59 -0.79 22.28
CA VAL A 225 -4.29 -1.41 22.53
C VAL A 225 -4.32 -2.36 23.73
N LEU A 226 -4.95 -1.96 24.84
CA LEU A 226 -4.97 -2.78 26.06
C LEU A 226 -5.88 -4.01 25.96
N LEU A 227 -6.96 -3.93 25.17
CA LEU A 227 -7.87 -5.06 24.94
C LEU A 227 -7.45 -5.95 23.77
N TYR A 228 -6.49 -5.53 22.95
CA TYR A 228 -6.04 -6.34 21.83
C TYR A 228 -5.33 -7.59 22.35
N ASN A 229 -5.96 -8.74 22.12
CA ASN A 229 -5.41 -10.04 22.44
C ASN A 229 -4.98 -10.73 21.13
N PRO A 230 -3.66 -10.86 20.88
CA PRO A 230 -3.14 -11.61 19.75
C PRO A 230 -3.35 -13.11 20.03
N VAL A 231 -4.58 -13.59 19.84
CA VAL A 231 -4.83 -15.04 19.90
C VAL A 231 -4.08 -15.65 18.73
N GLN A 232 -3.08 -16.47 19.04
CA GLN A 232 -2.44 -17.35 18.07
C GLN A 232 -3.55 -18.15 17.39
N CYS A 233 -3.67 -18.03 16.08
CA CYS A 233 -4.45 -19.00 15.33
C CYS A 233 -3.87 -20.40 15.58
N ARG A 234 -4.66 -21.45 15.36
CA ARG A 234 -4.29 -22.81 15.78
C ARG A 234 -3.06 -23.30 14.99
N GLY A 235 -1.87 -23.20 15.58
CA GLY A 235 -0.62 -23.76 15.06
C GLY A 235 0.61 -22.94 15.48
N PHE A 236 1.70 -23.61 15.85
CA PHE A 236 3.00 -22.97 16.09
C PHE A 236 3.41 -22.16 14.84
N GLY A 237 3.60 -20.85 15.02
CA GLY A 237 4.00 -19.93 13.94
C GLY A 237 2.86 -19.24 13.18
N SER A 238 1.60 -19.39 13.59
CA SER A 238 0.49 -18.66 12.93
C SER A 238 0.19 -17.31 13.60
N HIS A 239 0.29 -16.24 12.81
CA HIS A 239 -0.05 -14.87 13.19
C HIS A 239 -1.58 -14.65 13.16
N SER A 240 -2.06 -13.60 13.83
CA SER A 240 -3.47 -13.18 13.73
C SER A 240 -3.82 -12.80 12.29
N SER A 241 -5.03 -13.14 11.84
CA SER A 241 -5.50 -12.71 10.52
C SER A 241 -5.56 -11.17 10.44
N GLU A 242 -5.13 -10.62 9.31
CA GLU A 242 -5.14 -9.18 9.02
C GLU A 242 -6.51 -8.55 9.33
N ALA A 243 -7.60 -9.19 8.87
CA ALA A 243 -8.97 -8.76 9.14
C ALA A 243 -9.27 -8.61 10.64
N ARG A 244 -8.71 -9.48 11.49
CA ARG A 244 -8.91 -9.41 12.93
C ARG A 244 -8.17 -8.22 13.54
N VAL A 245 -6.91 -7.99 13.16
CA VAL A 245 -6.12 -6.87 13.67
C VAL A 245 -6.71 -5.53 13.20
N LYS A 246 -7.13 -5.49 11.93
CA LYS A 246 -7.87 -4.38 11.33
C LYS A 246 -9.13 -4.07 12.14
N ILE A 247 -9.99 -5.05 12.39
CA ILE A 247 -11.26 -4.83 13.13
C ILE A 247 -11.03 -4.50 14.60
N GLN A 248 -10.16 -5.23 15.31
CA GLN A 248 -10.04 -5.12 16.77
C GLN A 248 -9.25 -3.89 17.22
N MET A 249 -8.33 -3.38 16.40
CA MET A 249 -7.38 -2.35 16.81
C MET A 249 -7.36 -1.16 15.84
N TRP A 250 -6.95 -1.38 14.59
CA TRP A 250 -6.73 -0.27 13.67
C TRP A 250 -8.00 0.47 13.26
N SER A 251 -9.14 -0.22 13.23
CA SER A 251 -10.40 0.39 12.80
C SER A 251 -10.78 1.59 13.64
N LYS A 252 -10.70 1.44 14.96
CA LYS A 252 -10.99 2.47 15.95
C LYS A 252 -9.91 3.54 15.97
N ILE A 253 -8.63 3.14 16.05
CA ILE A 253 -7.51 4.09 16.09
C ILE A 253 -7.55 5.02 14.89
N LEU A 254 -7.66 4.47 13.67
CA LEU A 254 -7.69 5.29 12.46
C LEU A 254 -8.97 6.11 12.39
N SER A 255 -10.16 5.53 12.57
CA SER A 255 -11.41 6.28 12.41
C SER A 255 -11.52 7.44 13.41
N ASP A 256 -11.22 7.21 14.68
CA ASP A 256 -11.36 8.24 15.73
C ASP A 256 -10.26 9.31 15.67
N SER A 257 -9.11 8.99 15.07
CA SER A 257 -8.03 9.98 14.87
C SER A 257 -8.46 11.16 14.01
N PHE A 258 -9.31 10.91 13.01
CA PHE A 258 -9.71 11.88 12.00
C PHE A 258 -11.11 12.46 12.21
N VAL A 259 -11.92 11.92 13.13
CA VAL A 259 -13.22 12.53 13.50
C VAL A 259 -12.99 13.66 14.50
N LEU A 260 -12.83 14.88 13.98
CA LEU A 260 -12.64 16.09 14.79
C LEU A 260 -13.93 16.94 14.80
N ASN A 261 -14.39 17.35 15.98
CA ASN A 261 -15.68 18.04 16.17
C ASN A 261 -15.88 19.32 15.34
N GLN A 262 -14.81 19.98 14.87
CA GLN A 262 -14.88 21.26 14.15
C GLN A 262 -14.38 21.20 12.69
N VAL A 263 -13.60 20.18 12.34
CA VAL A 263 -13.06 19.99 10.98
C VAL A 263 -13.55 18.64 10.49
N ARG A 264 -14.38 18.67 9.45
CA ARG A 264 -14.92 17.46 8.84
C ARG A 264 -13.86 16.83 7.93
N PHE A 265 -12.98 16.02 8.51
CA PHE A 265 -12.32 14.95 7.77
C PHE A 265 -13.24 13.73 7.78
N GLU A 266 -13.27 12.99 6.67
CA GLU A 266 -14.02 11.74 6.60
C GLU A 266 -13.03 10.56 6.58
N PRO A 267 -13.03 9.69 7.61
CA PRO A 267 -12.37 8.41 7.52
C PRO A 267 -13.17 7.50 6.60
N ILE A 268 -12.55 6.97 5.55
CA ILE A 268 -13.18 6.10 4.57
C ILE A 268 -12.39 4.79 4.51
N TRP A 269 -13.09 3.69 4.75
CA TRP A 269 -12.57 2.35 4.51
C TRP A 269 -12.85 1.94 3.06
N GLU A 270 -11.89 1.26 2.44
CA GLU A 270 -12.00 0.76 1.06
C GLU A 270 -12.27 1.89 0.04
N LEU A 271 -11.50 2.98 0.08
CA LEU A 271 -11.65 4.10 -0.85
C LEU A 271 -11.23 3.68 -2.26
N ASN A 272 -12.13 3.84 -3.24
CA ASN A 272 -11.84 3.59 -4.65
C ASN A 272 -11.16 4.80 -5.32
N HIS A 273 -9.98 4.58 -5.89
CA HIS A 273 -9.24 5.52 -6.72
C HIS A 273 -9.58 5.26 -8.19
N LEU A 274 -10.29 6.20 -8.81
CA LEU A 274 -10.70 6.10 -10.22
C LEU A 274 -9.61 6.66 -11.13
N ILE A 275 -8.63 5.84 -11.48
CA ILE A 275 -7.59 6.16 -12.46
C ILE A 275 -8.21 6.02 -13.86
N PRO A 276 -8.14 7.04 -14.73
CA PRO A 276 -8.74 6.95 -16.06
C PRO A 276 -8.11 5.80 -16.87
N GLY A 277 -8.91 4.82 -17.27
CA GLY A 277 -8.47 3.68 -18.07
C GLY A 277 -9.59 3.16 -18.99
N ASN A 278 -9.21 2.62 -20.16
CA ASN A 278 -10.16 1.99 -21.07
C ASN A 278 -10.59 0.63 -20.48
N ALA A 279 -11.85 0.52 -20.06
CA ALA A 279 -12.51 -0.71 -19.59
C ALA A 279 -11.94 -1.36 -18.30
N GLN A 280 -12.53 -1.06 -17.14
CA GLN A 280 -12.38 -1.78 -15.84
C GLN A 280 -10.96 -1.97 -15.26
N GLU A 281 -9.89 -1.62 -15.97
CA GLU A 281 -8.49 -1.79 -15.54
C GLU A 281 -7.95 -0.59 -14.73
N GLY A 282 -8.71 0.51 -14.67
CA GLY A 282 -8.30 1.80 -14.08
C GLY A 282 -8.71 2.04 -12.62
N SER A 283 -9.30 1.09 -11.88
CA SER A 283 -9.63 1.32 -10.46
C SER A 283 -8.62 0.68 -9.51
N SER A 284 -8.14 1.46 -8.54
CA SER A 284 -7.42 0.97 -7.35
C SER A 284 -8.26 1.16 -6.10
N ARG A 285 -7.93 0.47 -5.01
CA ARG A 285 -8.69 0.53 -3.77
C ARG A 285 -7.78 0.41 -2.56
N SER A 286 -7.58 1.53 -1.86
CA SER A 286 -6.86 1.56 -0.60
C SER A 286 -7.72 1.00 0.54
N ASP A 287 -7.10 0.32 1.50
CA ASP A 287 -7.80 -0.17 2.69
C ASP A 287 -8.42 0.93 3.54
N PHE A 288 -7.73 2.05 3.71
CA PHE A 288 -8.22 3.19 4.47
C PHE A 288 -7.68 4.50 3.89
N ALA A 289 -8.50 5.54 3.91
CA ALA A 289 -8.08 6.89 3.62
C ALA A 289 -8.75 7.91 4.55
N ALA A 290 -8.01 8.93 4.95
CA ALA A 290 -8.60 10.15 5.50
C ALA A 290 -8.76 11.16 4.36
N VAL A 291 -9.98 11.68 4.19
CA VAL A 291 -10.31 12.60 3.10
C VAL A 291 -10.81 13.94 3.60
N ILE A 292 -10.50 14.99 2.86
CA ILE A 292 -11.16 16.28 2.94
C ILE A 292 -12.27 16.36 1.89
N LEU A 293 -13.31 17.11 2.20
CA LEU A 293 -14.36 17.49 1.26
C LEU A 293 -14.17 18.95 0.86
N ASN A 294 -14.25 19.23 -0.44
CA ASN A 294 -14.38 20.61 -0.90
C ASN A 294 -15.84 21.10 -0.83
N SER A 295 -16.08 22.36 -1.20
CA SER A 295 -17.42 22.96 -1.28
C SER A 295 -18.40 22.19 -2.18
N LYS A 296 -17.90 21.43 -3.16
CA LYS A 296 -18.68 20.58 -4.07
C LYS A 296 -18.87 19.14 -3.56
N GLN A 297 -18.51 18.85 -2.32
CA GLN A 297 -18.54 17.51 -1.71
C GLN A 297 -17.67 16.48 -2.45
N TRP A 298 -16.66 16.92 -3.18
CA TRP A 298 -15.66 16.04 -3.77
C TRP A 298 -14.64 15.64 -2.73
N LYS A 299 -14.27 14.35 -2.75
CA LYS A 299 -13.33 13.73 -1.83
C LYS A 299 -11.91 13.85 -2.35
N PHE A 300 -11.01 14.35 -1.51
CA PHE A 300 -9.58 14.39 -1.76
C PHE A 300 -8.85 13.74 -0.58
N PRO A 301 -8.22 12.57 -0.78
CA PRO A 301 -7.43 11.94 0.27
C PRO A 301 -6.15 12.74 0.52
N PHE A 302 -5.79 12.86 1.80
CA PHE A 302 -4.52 13.43 2.25
C PHE A 302 -3.71 12.42 3.07
N PHE A 303 -4.33 11.29 3.42
CA PHE A 303 -3.69 10.15 4.05
C PHE A 303 -4.29 8.86 3.47
N ILE A 304 -3.44 7.94 3.03
CA ILE A 304 -3.84 6.65 2.45
C ILE A 304 -3.07 5.55 3.17
N VAL A 305 -3.74 4.43 3.45
CA VAL A 305 -3.19 3.30 4.19
C VAL A 305 -3.47 2.01 3.44
N GLU A 306 -2.45 1.14 3.41
CA GLU A 306 -2.59 -0.27 3.01
C GLU A 306 -2.12 -1.20 4.13
N PHE A 307 -2.82 -2.33 4.27
CA PHE A 307 -2.45 -3.40 5.20
C PHE A 307 -1.64 -4.46 4.45
N GLY A 308 -0.41 -4.68 4.90
CA GLY A 308 0.44 -5.74 4.37
C GLY A 308 0.03 -7.11 4.92
N GLN A 309 0.10 -8.13 4.06
CA GLN A 309 -0.11 -9.51 4.48
C GLN A 309 1.13 -10.11 5.16
N HIS A 310 1.00 -10.39 6.45
CA HIS A 310 1.88 -11.27 7.24
C HIS A 310 3.40 -10.94 7.22
N GLY A 311 3.78 -9.67 7.04
CA GLY A 311 5.20 -9.25 7.05
C GLY A 311 6.06 -9.71 5.88
N PHE A 312 5.62 -10.70 5.09
CA PHE A 312 6.32 -11.17 3.89
C PHE A 312 6.01 -10.33 2.65
N GLU A 313 4.92 -9.55 2.68
CA GLU A 313 4.38 -8.85 1.50
C GLU A 313 4.46 -7.32 1.57
N VAL A 314 5.11 -6.75 2.60
CA VAL A 314 5.28 -5.29 2.79
C VAL A 314 5.79 -4.58 1.53
N HIS A 315 6.59 -5.27 0.72
CA HIS A 315 7.12 -4.74 -0.53
C HIS A 315 6.08 -4.65 -1.66
N LYS A 316 5.08 -5.55 -1.71
CA LYS A 316 4.06 -5.55 -2.78
C LYS A 316 3.17 -4.31 -2.69
N ASP A 317 2.71 -4.00 -1.49
CA ASP A 317 1.68 -2.97 -1.29
C ASP A 317 2.29 -1.57 -1.19
N PHE A 318 3.60 -1.49 -0.89
CA PHE A 318 4.34 -0.22 -0.88
C PHE A 318 4.27 0.53 -2.22
N ALA A 319 4.54 -0.14 -3.33
CA ALA A 319 4.50 0.53 -4.63
C ALA A 319 3.06 0.95 -4.99
N VAL A 320 2.08 0.11 -4.66
CA VAL A 320 0.66 0.36 -4.93
C VAL A 320 0.19 1.62 -4.21
N VAL A 321 0.34 1.69 -2.88
CA VAL A 321 -0.13 2.82 -2.08
C VAL A 321 0.54 4.14 -2.47
N VAL A 322 1.82 4.10 -2.89
CA VAL A 322 2.52 5.29 -3.37
C VAL A 322 1.96 5.76 -4.71
N CYS A 323 1.65 4.82 -5.62
CA CYS A 323 1.04 5.17 -6.91
C CYS A 323 -0.37 5.75 -6.72
N GLU A 324 -1.17 5.20 -5.81
CA GLU A 324 -2.48 5.75 -5.45
C GLU A 324 -2.36 7.17 -4.87
N ALA A 325 -1.46 7.38 -3.92
CA ALA A 325 -1.23 8.69 -3.32
C ALA A 325 -0.71 9.71 -4.35
N VAL A 326 0.15 9.30 -5.30
CA VAL A 326 0.61 10.18 -6.38
C VAL A 326 -0.48 10.53 -7.36
N PHE A 327 -1.33 9.56 -7.70
CA PHE A 327 -2.52 9.81 -8.50
C PHE A 327 -3.41 10.89 -7.86
N GLU A 328 -3.68 10.76 -6.56
CA GLU A 328 -4.52 11.72 -5.83
C GLU A 328 -3.83 13.08 -5.65
N LEU A 329 -2.51 13.10 -5.46
CA LEU A 329 -1.73 14.35 -5.44
C LEU A 329 -1.81 15.08 -6.77
N ASN A 330 -1.59 14.38 -7.88
CA ASN A 330 -1.67 14.94 -9.23
C ASN A 330 -3.08 15.50 -9.51
N LYS A 331 -4.10 14.79 -9.04
CA LYS A 331 -5.51 15.18 -9.10
C LYS A 331 -5.82 16.42 -8.25
N ILE A 332 -5.22 16.57 -7.06
CA ILE A 332 -5.31 17.77 -6.22
C ILE A 332 -4.67 18.96 -6.95
N LEU A 333 -3.43 18.80 -7.42
CA LEU A 333 -2.67 19.85 -8.12
C LEU A 333 -3.38 20.32 -9.39
N SER A 334 -4.01 19.41 -10.13
CA SER A 334 -4.76 19.73 -11.35
C SER A 334 -6.07 20.47 -11.08
N ARG A 335 -6.64 20.34 -9.86
CA ARG A 335 -7.92 20.97 -9.49
C ARG A 335 -7.76 22.28 -8.73
N ALA A 336 -6.68 22.45 -7.98
CA ALA A 336 -6.40 23.68 -7.25
C ALA A 336 -6.17 24.84 -8.23
N GLN A 337 -6.86 25.96 -8.00
CA GLN A 337 -6.83 27.12 -8.88
C GLN A 337 -5.81 28.14 -8.38
N GLY A 338 -5.04 28.75 -9.30
CA GLY A 338 -4.12 29.84 -8.97
C GLY A 338 -3.03 29.53 -7.95
N LEU A 339 -2.60 28.26 -7.81
CA LEU A 339 -1.46 27.93 -6.97
C LEU A 339 -0.18 28.58 -7.48
N LEU A 340 0.69 28.96 -6.55
CA LEU A 340 2.06 29.38 -6.80
C LEU A 340 3.02 28.20 -6.56
N PRO A 341 4.21 28.16 -7.19
CA PRO A 341 5.20 27.11 -6.95
C PRO A 341 5.55 26.95 -5.45
N ALA A 342 5.60 28.05 -4.69
CA ALA A 342 5.86 28.02 -3.24
C ALA A 342 4.71 27.42 -2.41
N GLU A 343 3.49 27.42 -2.93
CA GLU A 343 2.32 26.78 -2.31
C GLU A 343 2.30 25.28 -2.63
N ILE A 344 2.66 24.91 -3.87
CA ILE A 344 2.71 23.52 -4.31
C ILE A 344 3.65 22.69 -3.44
N ILE A 345 4.85 23.19 -3.16
CA ILE A 345 5.85 22.46 -2.34
C ILE A 345 5.41 22.23 -0.88
N GLN A 346 4.32 22.88 -0.43
CA GLN A 346 3.74 22.66 0.90
C GLN A 346 2.74 21.51 0.92
N ILE A 347 2.25 21.07 -0.24
CA ILE A 347 1.27 19.99 -0.34
C ILE A 347 1.97 18.66 -0.05
N ARG A 348 1.39 17.89 0.87
CA ARG A 348 1.89 16.57 1.27
C ARG A 348 0.73 15.58 1.30
N ILE A 349 0.95 14.38 0.76
CA ILE A 349 0.07 13.23 0.98
C ILE A 349 0.83 12.19 1.79
N TYR A 350 0.21 11.75 2.87
CA TYR A 350 0.79 10.76 3.76
C TYR A 350 0.39 9.35 3.33
N VAL A 351 1.33 8.43 3.47
CA VAL A 351 1.17 7.01 3.18
C VAL A 351 1.43 6.24 4.46
N GLY A 352 0.53 5.35 4.87
CA GLY A 352 0.72 4.43 5.97
C GLY A 352 0.79 3.00 5.46
N LEU A 353 1.84 2.27 5.83
CA LEU A 353 1.92 0.83 5.63
C LEU A 353 1.78 0.15 6.97
N ILE A 354 0.65 -0.55 7.16
CA ILE A 354 0.38 -1.30 8.38
C ILE A 354 0.82 -2.74 8.17
N ASN A 355 1.64 -3.25 9.08
CA ASN A 355 1.98 -4.66 9.14
C ASN A 355 1.69 -5.16 10.56
N ASP A 356 0.64 -5.97 10.68
CA ASP A 356 0.13 -6.46 11.97
C ASP A 356 -0.12 -5.30 12.95
N THR A 357 0.74 -5.15 13.96
CA THR A 357 0.61 -4.15 15.03
C THR A 357 1.54 -2.95 14.89
N SER A 358 2.22 -2.83 13.74
CA SER A 358 3.12 -1.73 13.43
C SER A 358 2.64 -0.93 12.21
N ILE A 359 2.91 0.37 12.22
CA ILE A 359 2.69 1.26 11.07
C ILE A 359 3.98 2.00 10.72
N ASN A 360 4.32 1.98 9.43
CA ASN A 360 5.40 2.80 8.86
C ASN A 360 4.79 3.94 8.05
N MET A 361 5.23 5.16 8.32
CA MET A 361 4.75 6.36 7.66
C MET A 361 5.72 6.80 6.57
N GLY A 362 5.19 7.11 5.40
CA GLY A 362 5.86 7.83 4.34
C GLY A 362 5.12 9.11 3.98
N VAL A 363 5.77 9.98 3.23
CA VAL A 363 5.14 11.19 2.70
C VAL A 363 5.56 11.44 1.26
N ILE A 364 4.59 11.84 0.44
CA ILE A 364 4.77 12.22 -0.95
C ILE A 364 4.61 13.72 -1.04
N ARG A 365 5.57 14.38 -1.67
CA ARG A 365 5.57 15.82 -1.89
C ARG A 365 6.09 16.18 -3.29
N PRO A 366 5.58 17.24 -3.93
CA PRO A 366 6.11 17.69 -5.20
C PRO A 366 7.47 18.37 -5.02
N ILE A 367 8.35 18.19 -6.01
CA ILE A 367 9.61 18.91 -6.16
C ILE A 367 9.65 19.54 -7.55
N PHE A 368 10.19 20.75 -7.63
CA PHE A 368 10.40 21.43 -8.90
C PHE A 368 11.83 21.20 -9.39
N ASN A 369 12.02 21.25 -10.70
CA ASN A 369 13.34 21.51 -11.25
C ASN A 369 13.78 22.96 -10.95
N ASN A 370 15.05 23.27 -11.26
CA ASN A 370 15.63 24.58 -10.95
C ASN A 370 14.83 25.74 -11.58
N ASP A 371 14.34 25.54 -12.80
CA ASP A 371 13.60 26.56 -13.57
C ASP A 371 12.10 26.60 -13.26
N LYS A 372 11.60 25.71 -12.39
CA LYS A 372 10.19 25.55 -12.01
C LYS A 372 9.25 25.29 -13.19
N THR A 373 9.77 24.66 -14.24
CA THR A 373 9.05 24.28 -15.46
C THR A 373 8.52 22.86 -15.42
N ALA A 374 9.04 22.01 -14.53
CA ALA A 374 8.65 20.62 -14.39
C ALA A 374 8.56 20.18 -12.92
N VAL A 375 7.67 19.23 -12.63
CA VAL A 375 7.45 18.64 -11.31
C VAL A 375 7.77 17.15 -11.32
N LEU A 376 8.48 16.69 -10.28
CA LEU A 376 8.54 15.29 -9.87
C LEU A 376 7.90 15.13 -8.49
N PHE A 377 7.61 13.89 -8.10
CA PHE A 377 7.17 13.59 -6.75
C PHE A 377 8.30 12.92 -5.98
N ALA A 378 8.65 13.48 -4.82
CA ALA A 378 9.60 12.90 -3.90
C ALA A 378 8.83 12.08 -2.85
N TYR A 379 9.25 10.83 -2.66
CA TYR A 379 8.74 9.97 -1.61
C TYR A 379 9.78 9.87 -0.48
N ASP A 380 9.45 10.51 0.64
CA ASP A 380 10.22 10.40 1.87
C ASP A 380 9.72 9.16 2.63
N ARG A 381 10.45 8.06 2.50
CA ARG A 381 10.09 6.76 3.08
C ARG A 381 10.51 6.62 4.54
N ASP A 382 9.66 5.95 5.32
CA ASP A 382 9.90 5.61 6.73
C ASP A 382 10.30 6.84 7.56
N ILE A 383 9.52 7.92 7.42
CA ILE A 383 9.76 9.18 8.16
C ILE A 383 9.50 9.03 9.65
N VAL A 384 8.57 8.15 10.02
CA VAL A 384 8.28 7.75 11.39
C VAL A 384 7.61 6.37 11.39
N SER A 385 7.84 5.60 12.44
CA SER A 385 7.24 4.28 12.62
C SER A 385 6.75 4.11 14.05
N TYR A 386 5.63 3.40 14.22
CA TYR A 386 5.07 3.09 15.52
C TYR A 386 4.76 1.60 15.60
N ASN A 387 5.29 0.94 16.63
CA ASN A 387 4.81 -0.37 17.04
C ASN A 387 3.90 -0.19 18.26
N ILE A 388 2.61 -0.48 18.10
CA ILE A 388 1.60 -0.30 19.15
C ILE A 388 1.30 -1.60 19.91
N GLN A 389 2.02 -2.69 19.62
CA GLN A 389 2.02 -3.89 20.45
C GLN A 389 3.43 -4.44 20.66
N THR A 390 3.98 -4.11 21.82
CA THR A 390 5.24 -4.59 22.35
C THR A 390 5.01 -5.42 23.60
N VAL A 391 6.08 -5.99 24.16
CA VAL A 391 6.06 -6.71 25.44
C VAL A 391 5.70 -5.78 26.61
N CYS A 392 5.84 -4.47 26.45
CA CYS A 392 5.62 -3.46 27.48
C CYS A 392 4.31 -2.70 27.24
N GLN A 393 3.31 -2.92 28.08
CA GLN A 393 2.02 -2.22 27.96
C GLN A 393 2.13 -0.69 28.07
N GLN A 394 3.09 -0.19 28.85
CA GLN A 394 3.34 1.26 28.96
C GLN A 394 3.81 1.86 27.64
N ASP A 395 4.71 1.16 26.93
CA ASP A 395 5.17 1.60 25.61
C ASP A 395 4.05 1.52 24.58
N ASN A 396 3.16 0.52 24.68
CA ASN A 396 2.03 0.38 23.76
C ASN A 396 1.07 1.57 23.88
N VAL A 397 0.71 1.94 25.12
CA VAL A 397 -0.11 3.12 25.42
C VAL A 397 0.60 4.40 24.98
N LYS A 398 1.89 4.57 25.27
CA LYS A 398 2.65 5.73 24.83
C LYS A 398 2.67 5.84 23.29
N ASN A 399 3.00 4.76 22.60
CA ASN A 399 3.18 4.75 21.15
C ASN A 399 1.87 5.03 20.42
N VAL A 400 0.73 4.50 20.91
CA VAL A 400 -0.56 4.85 20.31
C VAL A 400 -0.92 6.31 20.55
N LEU A 401 -0.65 6.87 21.74
CA LEU A 401 -0.90 8.29 21.99
C LEU A 401 0.00 9.20 21.13
N ASP A 402 1.28 8.88 20.97
CA ASP A 402 2.18 9.60 20.08
C ASP A 402 1.72 9.50 18.61
N LEU A 403 1.20 8.34 18.20
CA LEU A 403 0.62 8.15 16.86
C LEU A 403 -0.62 9.02 16.65
N ILE A 404 -1.51 9.14 17.64
CA ILE A 404 -2.66 10.06 17.58
C ILE A 404 -2.18 11.51 17.42
N VAL A 405 -1.16 11.91 18.20
CA VAL A 405 -0.57 13.27 18.05
C VAL A 405 0.00 13.44 16.67
N TYR A 406 0.72 12.46 16.14
CA TYR A 406 1.27 12.52 14.79
C TYR A 406 0.17 12.72 13.73
N PHE A 407 -0.89 11.92 13.78
CA PHE A 407 -2.02 12.07 12.86
C PHE A 407 -2.64 13.46 12.95
N ARG A 408 -2.86 13.98 14.16
CA ARG A 408 -3.58 15.24 14.33
C ARG A 408 -2.72 16.49 14.14
N GLN A 409 -1.50 16.49 14.66
CA GLN A 409 -0.60 17.63 14.58
C GLN A 409 0.03 17.77 13.19
N ILE A 410 0.36 16.65 12.55
CA ILE A 410 1.13 16.65 11.30
C ILE A 410 0.23 16.35 10.12
N VAL A 411 -0.41 15.18 10.10
CA VAL A 411 -1.18 14.71 8.93
C VAL A 411 -2.43 15.56 8.70
N CYS A 412 -3.24 15.82 9.74
CA CYS A 412 -4.44 16.67 9.62
C CYS A 412 -4.10 18.13 9.32
N ARG A 413 -3.00 18.68 9.85
CA ARG A 413 -2.56 20.05 9.54
C ARG A 413 -2.29 20.19 8.05
N ASP A 414 -1.58 19.23 7.47
CA ASP A 414 -1.28 19.26 6.04
C ASP A 414 -2.53 18.95 5.18
N GLY A 415 -3.48 18.16 5.70
CA GLY A 415 -4.82 18.01 5.12
C GLY A 415 -5.61 19.33 5.07
N LEU A 416 -5.51 20.17 6.10
CA LEU A 416 -6.10 21.52 6.11
C LEU A 416 -5.45 22.43 5.05
N VAL A 417 -4.13 22.37 4.89
CA VAL A 417 -3.42 23.13 3.84
C VAL A 417 -3.97 22.78 2.45
N ILE A 418 -4.21 21.50 2.17
CA ILE A 418 -4.82 21.07 0.91
C ILE A 418 -6.24 21.63 0.78
N LYS A 419 -7.03 21.59 1.86
CA LYS A 419 -8.39 22.13 1.86
C LYS A 419 -8.40 23.63 1.52
N ASP A 420 -7.55 24.41 2.18
CA ASP A 420 -7.44 25.86 1.96
C ASP A 420 -7.06 26.16 0.49
N PHE A 421 -6.15 25.36 -0.08
CA PHE A 421 -5.76 25.47 -1.49
C PHE A 421 -6.87 25.09 -2.48
N LEU A 422 -7.70 24.10 -2.16
CA LEU A 422 -8.84 23.71 -2.99
C LEU A 422 -10.01 24.70 -2.89
N GLU A 423 -10.10 25.45 -1.79
CA GLU A 423 -11.13 26.47 -1.55
C GLU A 423 -10.70 27.88 -2.02
N LYS A 424 -9.42 28.09 -2.33
CA LYS A 424 -8.90 29.36 -2.86
C LYS A 424 -9.63 29.79 -4.13
N SER A 425 -10.27 30.95 -4.09
CA SER A 425 -10.98 31.55 -5.22
C SER A 425 -9.99 32.23 -6.18
N ALA A 426 -9.44 31.48 -7.12
CA ALA A 426 -8.74 32.07 -8.26
C ALA A 426 -9.64 32.05 -9.50
N THR A 427 -9.65 33.14 -10.26
CA THR A 427 -10.46 33.26 -11.48
C THR A 427 -9.95 32.38 -12.63
N HIS A 428 -8.69 31.92 -12.57
CA HIS A 428 -8.05 31.12 -13.61
C HIS A 428 -7.10 30.05 -13.06
N TYR A 429 -6.98 28.94 -13.79
CA TYR A 429 -5.95 27.94 -13.56
C TYR A 429 -4.58 28.49 -13.95
N ASN A 430 -3.56 28.15 -13.16
CA ASN A 430 -2.19 28.48 -13.51
C ASN A 430 -1.69 27.51 -14.60
N GLN A 431 -1.76 27.94 -15.86
CA GLN A 431 -1.44 27.10 -17.02
C GLN A 431 0.01 26.61 -17.02
N SER A 432 0.96 27.35 -16.44
CA SER A 432 2.35 26.88 -16.37
C SER A 432 2.49 25.69 -15.43
N ILE A 433 1.77 25.68 -14.30
CA ILE A 433 1.73 24.54 -13.39
C ILE A 433 1.07 23.33 -14.04
N LEU A 434 -0.06 23.52 -14.73
CA LEU A 434 -0.72 22.41 -15.43
C LEU A 434 0.18 21.76 -16.49
N LYS A 435 1.09 22.54 -17.09
CA LYS A 435 2.12 22.03 -18.02
C LYS A 435 3.29 21.35 -17.29
N ALA A 436 3.60 21.79 -16.08
CA ALA A 436 4.71 21.26 -15.27
C ALA A 436 4.39 19.93 -14.59
N ILE A 437 3.11 19.68 -14.27
CA ILE A 437 2.65 18.44 -13.63
C ILE A 437 2.91 17.23 -14.56
N PRO A 438 3.49 16.13 -14.05
CA PRO A 438 3.79 14.98 -14.89
C PRO A 438 2.52 14.28 -15.36
N LYS A 439 2.58 13.71 -16.58
CA LYS A 439 1.57 12.80 -17.09
C LYS A 439 1.78 11.43 -16.44
N LEU A 440 0.80 11.00 -15.65
CA LEU A 440 0.84 9.71 -14.97
C LEU A 440 0.35 8.57 -15.88
N PRO A 441 0.75 7.31 -15.59
CA PRO A 441 0.17 6.14 -16.24
C PRO A 441 -1.35 6.05 -16.09
N ASN A 442 -2.02 5.50 -17.11
CA ASN A 442 -3.47 5.28 -17.14
C ASN A 442 -3.87 3.86 -16.66
N ILE A 443 -2.89 3.06 -16.23
CA ILE A 443 -3.10 1.69 -15.75
C ILE A 443 -2.68 1.67 -14.29
N VAL A 444 -3.57 1.19 -13.43
CA VAL A 444 -3.34 1.05 -11.99
C VAL A 444 -2.24 0.02 -11.72
N GLU A 445 -1.34 0.31 -10.79
CA GLU A 445 -0.47 -0.73 -10.22
C GLU A 445 -1.30 -1.56 -9.24
N LYS A 446 -1.42 -2.87 -9.50
CA LYS A 446 -2.21 -3.79 -8.67
C LYS A 446 -1.32 -4.62 -7.77
N SER A 447 -1.74 -4.86 -6.54
CA SER A 447 -1.15 -5.92 -5.71
C SER A 447 -1.31 -7.26 -6.44
N ARG A 448 -0.21 -8.00 -6.64
CA ARG A 448 -0.18 -9.18 -7.54
C ARG A 448 -0.45 -10.48 -6.78
N GLU A 449 -1.21 -11.37 -7.43
CA GLU A 449 -1.57 -12.71 -6.92
C GLU A 449 -0.33 -13.56 -6.53
N GLU A 450 -0.50 -14.36 -5.47
CA GLU A 450 0.45 -15.21 -4.73
C GLU A 450 1.34 -16.16 -5.56
N VAL A 451 1.12 -16.28 -6.88
CA VAL A 451 1.66 -17.36 -7.70
C VAL A 451 3.19 -17.29 -7.88
N THR A 452 3.83 -16.16 -7.60
CA THR A 452 5.29 -16.01 -7.72
C THR A 452 5.98 -15.65 -6.40
N LYS A 453 6.95 -16.46 -5.98
CA LYS A 453 7.80 -16.24 -4.78
C LYS A 453 8.67 -14.97 -4.84
N ILE A 454 8.83 -14.37 -6.03
CA ILE A 454 9.64 -13.18 -6.29
C ILE A 454 8.74 -12.10 -6.89
N THR A 455 8.57 -10.99 -6.17
CA THR A 455 7.76 -9.84 -6.58
C THR A 455 8.56 -8.55 -6.39
N PRO A 456 8.57 -7.63 -7.39
CA PRO A 456 8.00 -7.75 -8.74
C PRO A 456 8.79 -8.79 -9.58
N ARG A 457 8.22 -9.30 -10.68
CA ARG A 457 8.95 -10.20 -11.60
C ARG A 457 10.19 -9.50 -12.17
N LYS A 458 11.26 -10.25 -12.42
CA LYS A 458 12.45 -9.74 -13.12
C LYS A 458 12.04 -9.36 -14.55
N LYS A 459 12.12 -8.07 -14.89
CA LYS A 459 11.99 -7.53 -16.24
C LYS A 459 13.28 -6.77 -16.58
N ARG A 460 13.67 -6.75 -17.85
CA ARG A 460 14.73 -5.84 -18.29
C ARG A 460 14.12 -4.47 -18.50
N VAL A 461 14.50 -3.49 -17.70
CA VAL A 461 14.07 -2.10 -17.89
C VAL A 461 15.09 -1.41 -18.80
N LYS A 462 14.61 -0.87 -19.92
CA LYS A 462 15.39 -0.04 -20.83
C LYS A 462 15.02 1.41 -20.58
N TYR A 463 15.95 2.16 -19.98
CA TYR A 463 15.78 3.59 -19.75
C TYR A 463 16.01 4.35 -21.06
N ILE A 464 15.03 5.14 -21.46
CA ILE A 464 15.09 6.04 -22.61
C ILE A 464 15.20 7.46 -22.09
N TYR A 465 16.41 8.03 -22.17
CA TYR A 465 16.69 9.37 -21.68
C TYR A 465 16.26 10.42 -22.69
N GLN A 466 15.35 11.29 -22.27
CA GLN A 466 14.94 12.47 -23.02
C GLN A 466 15.82 13.63 -22.60
N TRP A 467 16.65 14.09 -23.55
CA TRP A 467 17.44 15.30 -23.42
C TRP A 467 16.66 16.45 -24.07
N ASN A 468 16.74 17.64 -23.48
CA ASN A 468 16.10 18.84 -24.04
C ASN A 468 16.74 19.26 -25.36
#